data_AF-A0A936U5K9-F1
#
_entry.id   AF-A0A936U5K9-F1
#
_cell.length_a   1.000
_cell.length_b   1.000
_cell.length_c   1.000
_cell.angle_alpha   90.00
_cell.angle_beta   90.00
_cell.angle_gamma   90.00
#
_symmetry.space_group_name_H-M   'P 1'
#
loop_
_entity.id
_entity.type
_entity.pdbx_description
1 polymer ?
#
loop_
_entity_poly.entity_id
_entity_poly.type
_entity_poly.pdbx_seq_one_letter_code
_entity_poly.pdbx_strand_id
1 'polypeptide(L)'
;MSAPRPKLEEILEFPATFTFQVIAVHTEVLVEQCVTIVERVLDRRIIQVAERASSAARYRAVRVTTTVISADEVRAVYAELNALPDVKLLL
;
A
#
# COMPACT_ATOMS: atom_id res chain seq x y z
N MET A 1 -16.07 5.23 -26.05
CA MET A 1 -16.76 4.89 -24.79
C MET A 1 -15.76 4.17 -23.90
N SER A 2 -15.31 4.78 -22.81
CA SER A 2 -14.47 4.07 -21.82
C SER A 2 -15.36 3.13 -21.01
N ALA A 3 -15.03 1.84 -20.99
CA ALA A 3 -15.73 0.87 -20.15
C ALA A 3 -15.67 1.31 -18.66
N PRO A 4 -16.71 1.06 -17.85
CA PRO A 4 -16.63 1.28 -16.41
C PRO A 4 -15.50 0.43 -15.85
N ARG A 5 -14.61 1.04 -15.06
CA ARG A 5 -13.60 0.27 -14.35
C ARG A 5 -14.33 -0.56 -13.29
N PRO A 6 -14.13 -1.89 -13.24
CA PRO A 6 -14.78 -2.73 -12.24
C PRO A 6 -14.45 -2.23 -10.83
N LYS A 7 -15.43 -2.30 -9.92
CA LYS A 7 -15.21 -1.93 -8.52
C LYS A 7 -14.34 -3.00 -7.87
N LEU A 8 -13.54 -2.61 -6.89
CA LEU A 8 -12.66 -3.54 -6.16
C LEU A 8 -13.43 -4.76 -5.61
N GLU A 9 -14.67 -4.51 -5.16
CA GLU A 9 -15.65 -5.46 -4.63
C GLU A 9 -16.08 -6.54 -5.64
N GLU A 10 -15.99 -6.24 -6.94
CA GLU A 10 -16.37 -7.14 -8.03
C GLU A 10 -15.17 -7.99 -8.50
N ILE A 11 -13.96 -7.64 -8.04
CA ILE A 11 -12.68 -8.25 -8.46
C ILE A 11 -12.06 -9.09 -7.34
N LEU A 12 -12.32 -8.72 -6.08
CA LEU A 12 -11.74 -9.36 -4.90
C LEU A 12 -12.82 -9.97 -4.00
N GLU A 13 -12.62 -11.22 -3.62
CA GLU A 13 -13.39 -11.89 -2.57
C GLU A 13 -12.73 -11.63 -1.21
N PHE A 14 -13.46 -11.02 -0.28
CA PHE A 14 -12.95 -10.70 1.05
C PHE A 14 -13.34 -11.79 2.08
N PRO A 15 -12.48 -12.10 3.07
CA PRO A 15 -11.17 -11.51 3.31
C PRO A 15 -10.10 -11.94 2.29
N ALA A 16 -9.26 -11.00 1.89
CA ALA A 16 -8.19 -11.23 0.92
C ALA A 16 -6.83 -10.81 1.47
N THR A 17 -5.79 -11.54 1.08
CA THR A 17 -4.41 -11.08 1.27
C THR A 17 -4.09 -10.05 0.18
N PHE A 18 -3.81 -8.82 0.58
CA PHE A 18 -3.52 -7.72 -0.33
C PHE A 18 -2.12 -7.16 -0.06
N THR A 19 -1.42 -6.76 -1.13
CA THR A 19 -0.08 -6.17 -1.03
C THR A 19 -0.11 -4.76 -1.59
N PHE A 20 0.17 -3.79 -0.72
CA PHE A 20 0.37 -2.40 -1.10
C PHE A 20 1.83 -2.19 -1.48
N GLN A 21 2.10 -1.72 -2.71
CA GLN A 21 3.46 -1.40 -3.13
C GLN A 21 3.64 0.11 -3.26
N VAL A 22 4.37 0.67 -2.31
CA VAL A 22 4.72 2.09 -2.23
C VAL A 22 6.08 2.31 -2.89
N ILE A 23 6.14 3.18 -3.90
CA ILE A 23 7.40 3.67 -4.46
C ILE A 23 7.56 5.13 -4.05
N ALA A 24 8.62 5.41 -3.30
CA ALA A 24 8.88 6.75 -2.77
C ALA A 24 10.36 7.12 -2.89
N VAL A 25 10.66 8.39 -2.66
CA VAL A 25 12.04 8.87 -2.49
C VAL A 25 12.69 8.13 -1.32
N HIS A 26 13.96 7.77 -1.48
CA HIS A 26 14.71 7.03 -0.48
C HIS A 26 14.82 7.80 0.84
N THR A 27 14.10 7.34 1.87
CA THR A 27 14.24 7.78 3.26
C THR A 27 14.38 6.55 4.16
N GLU A 28 15.11 6.68 5.27
CA GLU A 28 15.32 5.57 6.22
C GLU A 28 14.03 5.21 6.99
N VAL A 29 13.10 6.16 7.10
CA VAL A 29 11.84 6.02 7.85
C VAL A 29 10.66 5.51 7.01
N LEU A 30 10.82 5.40 5.69
CA LEU A 30 9.72 5.07 4.77
C LEU A 30 9.04 3.74 5.14
N VAL A 31 9.83 2.72 5.46
CA VAL A 31 9.31 1.40 5.81
C VAL A 31 8.44 1.48 7.07
N GLU A 32 8.96 2.09 8.13
CA GLU A 32 8.26 2.25 9.40
C GLU A 32 6.97 3.08 9.25
N GLN A 33 7.01 4.15 8.44
CA GLN A 33 5.83 4.97 8.14
C GLN A 33 4.74 4.17 7.43
N CYS A 34 5.11 3.42 6.38
CA CYS A 34 4.17 2.59 5.63
C CYS A 34 3.53 1.53 6.54
N VAL A 35 4.33 0.86 7.37
CA VAL A 35 3.83 -0.14 8.32
C VAL A 35 2.88 0.49 9.32
N THR A 36 3.31 1.58 9.98
CA THR A 36 2.51 2.28 10.99
C THR A 36 1.16 2.74 10.44
N ILE A 37 1.14 3.28 9.22
CA ILE A 37 -0.10 3.71 8.56
C ILE A 37 -1.01 2.52 8.30
N VAL A 38 -0.50 1.44 7.70
CA VAL A 38 -1.29 0.26 7.38
C VAL A 38 -1.87 -0.38 8.64
N GLU A 39 -1.05 -0.54 9.69
CA GLU A 39 -1.51 -1.13 10.95
C GLU A 39 -2.54 -0.25 11.65
N ARG A 40 -2.35 1.08 11.66
CA ARG A 40 -3.29 2.03 12.26
C ARG A 40 -4.62 2.08 11.52
N VAL A 41 -4.61 2.05 10.19
CA VAL A 41 -5.84 2.15 9.38
C VAL A 41 -6.65 0.87 9.46
N LEU A 42 -5.99 -0.29 9.47
CA LEU A 42 -6.67 -1.58 9.51
C LEU A 42 -6.90 -2.11 10.93
N ASP A 43 -6.33 -1.45 11.94
CA ASP A 43 -6.27 -1.92 13.34
C ASP A 43 -5.75 -3.36 13.45
N ARG A 44 -4.77 -3.71 12.61
CA ARG A 44 -4.27 -5.09 12.44
C ARG A 44 -2.79 -5.11 12.15
N ARG A 45 -2.13 -6.16 12.62
CA ARG A 45 -0.71 -6.37 12.38
C ARG A 45 -0.44 -6.73 10.92
N ILE A 46 0.59 -6.13 10.33
CA ILE A 46 1.10 -6.51 9.01
C ILE A 46 1.62 -7.95 8.98
N ILE A 47 1.43 -8.64 7.85
CA ILE A 47 1.88 -10.03 7.67
C ILE A 47 3.34 -10.04 7.20
N GLN A 48 3.66 -9.21 6.22
CA GLN A 48 4.98 -9.18 5.62
C GLN A 48 5.33 -7.80 5.11
N VAL A 49 6.61 -7.44 5.23
CA VAL A 49 7.19 -6.24 4.63
C VAL A 49 8.42 -6.63 3.85
N ALA A 50 8.52 -6.13 2.63
CA ALA A 50 9.70 -6.30 1.78
C ALA A 50 10.09 -4.96 1.18
N GLU A 51 11.33 -4.54 1.41
CA GLU A 51 11.91 -3.39 0.72
C GLU A 51 12.80 -3.82 -0.44
N ARG A 52 12.83 -3.02 -1.50
CA ARG A 52 13.74 -3.16 -2.62
C ARG A 52 14.30 -1.80 -2.99
N ALA A 53 15.61 -1.65 -2.88
CA ALA A 53 16.31 -0.48 -3.40
C ALA A 53 16.28 -0.50 -4.93
N SER A 54 16.02 0.66 -5.54
CA SER A 54 16.17 0.83 -6.99
C SER A 54 17.64 0.94 -7.39
N SER A 55 17.97 0.55 -8.62
CA SER A 55 19.33 0.61 -9.19
C SER A 55 19.93 2.01 -9.23
N ALA A 56 19.12 3.07 -9.16
CA ALA A 56 19.56 4.46 -9.18
C ALA A 56 19.70 5.08 -7.77
N ALA A 57 19.54 4.29 -6.69
CA ALA A 57 19.57 4.69 -5.27
C ALA A 57 18.59 5.80 -4.83
N ARG A 58 17.93 6.51 -5.75
CA ARG A 58 17.03 7.62 -5.49
C ARG A 58 15.65 7.21 -4.99
N TYR A 59 15.18 6.02 -5.38
CA TYR A 59 13.87 5.50 -5.02
C TYR A 59 13.95 4.16 -4.28
N ARG A 60 13.02 3.94 -3.35
CA ARG A 60 12.78 2.64 -2.71
C ARG A 60 11.37 2.17 -3.04
N ALA A 61 11.23 0.88 -3.26
CA ALA A 61 9.93 0.21 -3.32
C ALA A 61 9.72 -0.55 -2.01
N VAL A 62 8.66 -0.23 -1.28
CA VAL A 62 8.23 -0.91 -0.06
C VAL A 62 6.94 -1.66 -0.37
N ARG A 63 6.93 -2.97 -0.12
CA ARG A 63 5.76 -3.81 -0.25
C ARG A 63 5.27 -4.19 1.13
N VAL A 64 4.03 -3.85 1.45
CA VAL A 64 3.36 -4.19 2.72
C VAL A 64 2.21 -5.13 2.41
N THR A 65 2.29 -6.36 2.91
CA THR A 65 1.27 -7.39 2.72
C THR A 65 0.48 -7.57 4.00
N THR A 66 -0.85 -7.56 3.89
CA THR A 66 -1.78 -7.70 5.02
C THR A 66 -3.11 -8.32 4.56
N THR A 67 -3.97 -8.68 5.50
CA THR A 67 -5.34 -9.12 5.20
C THR A 67 -6.30 -7.94 5.26
N VAL A 68 -7.06 -7.77 4.20
CA VAL A 68 -8.15 -6.78 4.10
C VAL A 68 -9.48 -7.52 4.07
N ILE A 69 -10.50 -6.94 4.73
CA ILE A 69 -11.84 -7.54 4.82
C ILE A 69 -12.89 -6.78 4.00
N SER A 70 -12.53 -5.63 3.43
CA SER A 70 -13.42 -4.85 2.57
C SER A 70 -12.65 -3.97 1.58
N ALA A 71 -13.36 -3.50 0.55
CA ALA A 71 -12.82 -2.54 -0.39
C ALA A 71 -12.55 -1.17 0.26
N ASP A 72 -13.33 -0.77 1.26
CA ASP A 72 -13.15 0.49 1.99
C ASP A 72 -11.83 0.51 2.77
N GLU A 73 -11.46 -0.61 3.39
CA GLU A 73 -10.15 -0.75 4.04
C GLU A 73 -8.99 -0.52 3.07
N VAL A 74 -9.07 -1.11 1.88
CA VAL A 74 -8.09 -0.88 0.83
C VAL A 74 -8.03 0.60 0.47
N ARG A 75 -9.17 1.23 0.16
CA ARG A 75 -9.23 2.66 -0.20
C ARG A 75 -8.68 3.57 0.91
N ALA A 76 -9.00 3.29 2.16
CA ALA A 76 -8.52 4.07 3.31
C ALA A 76 -6.99 3.99 3.42
N VAL A 77 -6.41 2.80 3.28
CA VAL A 77 -4.95 2.62 3.26
C VAL A 77 -4.32 3.35 2.08
N TYR A 78 -4.89 3.24 0.87
CA TYR A 78 -4.37 3.98 -0.30
C TYR A 78 -4.39 5.49 -0.07
N ALA A 79 -5.45 6.04 0.53
CA ALA A 79 -5.57 7.48 0.79
C ALA A 79 -4.47 7.98 1.75
N GLU A 80 -4.25 7.28 2.86
CA GLU A 80 -3.24 7.65 3.86
C GLU A 80 -1.81 7.46 3.35
N LEU A 81 -1.52 6.36 2.64
CA LEU A 81 -0.20 6.15 2.04
C LEU A 81 0.10 7.19 0.96
N ASN A 82 -0.88 7.58 0.15
CA ASN A 82 -0.70 8.58 -0.89
C ASN A 82 -0.58 10.02 -0.34
N ALA A 83 -0.96 10.25 0.92
CA ALA A 83 -0.76 11.52 1.60
C ALA A 83 0.70 11.73 2.05
N LEU A 84 1.54 10.69 2.02
CA LEU A 84 2.96 10.82 2.32
C LEU A 84 3.66 11.66 1.24
N PRO A 85 4.42 12.72 1.61
CA PRO A 85 4.98 13.68 0.67
C PRO A 85 6.02 13.08 -0.30
N ASP A 86 6.68 12.01 0.12
CA ASP A 86 7.75 11.37 -0.64
C ASP A 86 7.26 10.30 -1.62
N VAL A 87 5.97 9.92 -1.54
CA VAL A 87 5.38 8.89 -2.39
C VAL A 87 5.25 9.41 -3.82
N LYS A 88 5.71 8.59 -4.76
CA LYS A 88 5.65 8.86 -6.21
C LYS A 88 4.67 7.96 -6.93
N LEU A 89 4.52 6.73 -6.44
CA LEU A 89 3.59 5.78 -7.00
C LEU A 89 3.12 4.83 -5.91
N LEU A 90 1.84 4.48 -5.96
CA LEU A 90 1.24 3.45 -5.14
C LEU A 90 0.55 2.44 -6.06
N LEU A 91 0.90 1.16 -5.92
CA LEU A 91 0.37 0.05 -6.71
C LEU A 91 -0.36 -0.94 -5.81
#